data_AF-A0AA92X6E2-F1
#
_entry.id   AF-A0AA92X6E2-F1
#
_cell.length_a   1.000
_cell.length_b   1.000
_cell.length_c   1.000
_cell.angle_alpha   90.00
_cell.angle_beta   90.00
_cell.angle_gamma   90.00
#
_symmetry.space_group_name_H-M   'P 1'
#
loop_
_entity.id
_entity.type
_entity.pdbx_description
1 polymer ?
#
loop_
_entity_poly.entity_id
_entity_poly.type
_entity_poly.pdbx_seq_one_letter_code
_entity_poly.pdbx_strand_id
1 'polypeptide(L)'
;MKRIFLACVAQCCSFSSQALVDLQYHAALPPDNKVSEDYQQKRSGLQHKIWSAEGVALANEKALELERQQGVSEQANRRRNSAMFGEHRCGSKPQQGGTCRLPGRDMALPNLKRHR
;
A
#
# COMPACT_ATOMS: atom_id res chain seq x y z
N MET A 1 -7.90 64.11 -39.31
CA MET A 1 -8.47 63.08 -40.20
C MET A 1 -7.75 61.73 -40.08
N LYS A 2 -6.47 61.58 -40.49
CA LYS A 2 -5.77 60.27 -40.50
C LYS A 2 -5.63 59.57 -39.13
N ARG A 3 -5.43 60.33 -38.05
CA ARG A 3 -5.26 59.79 -36.68
C ARG A 3 -6.55 59.20 -36.08
N ILE A 4 -7.71 59.74 -36.49
CA ILE A 4 -9.02 59.30 -35.99
C ILE A 4 -9.39 57.95 -36.63
N PHE A 5 -9.12 57.79 -37.93
CA PHE A 5 -9.28 56.51 -38.63
C PHE A 5 -8.44 55.39 -38.01
N LEU A 6 -7.17 55.68 -37.70
CA LEU A 6 -6.28 54.71 -37.04
C LEU A 6 -6.78 54.30 -35.65
N ALA A 7 -7.29 55.25 -34.86
CA ALA A 7 -7.87 54.97 -33.56
C ALA A 7 -9.15 54.12 -33.66
N CYS A 8 -10.03 54.42 -34.60
CA CYS A 8 -11.24 53.62 -34.84
C CYS A 8 -10.91 52.18 -35.28
N VAL A 9 -9.92 51.99 -36.16
CA VAL A 9 -9.49 50.64 -36.58
C VAL A 9 -8.90 49.87 -35.39
N ALA A 10 -8.07 50.52 -34.57
CA ALA A 10 -7.51 49.89 -33.37
C ALA A 10 -8.59 49.49 -32.34
N GLN A 11 -9.62 50.31 -32.17
CA GLN A 11 -10.77 49.99 -31.32
C GLN A 11 -11.55 48.79 -31.87
N CYS A 12 -11.87 48.75 -33.18
CA CYS A 12 -12.56 47.61 -33.76
C CYS A 12 -11.78 46.29 -33.60
N CYS A 13 -10.45 46.32 -33.82
CA CYS A 13 -9.61 45.13 -33.66
C CYS A 13 -9.54 44.62 -32.21
N SER A 14 -9.58 45.53 -31.22
CA SER A 14 -9.51 45.15 -29.80
C SER A 14 -10.85 44.63 -29.25
N PHE A 15 -11.99 45.11 -29.76
CA PHE A 15 -13.29 44.52 -29.43
C PHE A 15 -13.46 43.12 -30.03
N SER A 16 -12.98 42.89 -31.26
CA SER A 16 -13.05 41.57 -31.89
C SER A 16 -12.19 40.52 -31.19
N SER A 17 -11.02 40.89 -30.66
CA SER A 17 -10.15 39.96 -29.94
C SER A 17 -10.74 39.53 -28.60
N GLN A 18 -11.39 40.44 -27.86
CA GLN A 18 -12.07 40.11 -26.61
C GLN A 18 -13.29 39.20 -26.83
N ALA A 19 -14.09 39.46 -27.88
CA ALA A 19 -15.24 38.63 -28.22
C ALA A 19 -14.84 37.20 -28.65
N LEU A 20 -13.70 37.05 -29.34
CA LEU A 20 -13.18 35.73 -29.72
C LEU A 20 -12.70 34.91 -28.53
N VAL A 21 -12.06 35.56 -27.55
CA VAL A 21 -11.61 34.87 -26.33
C VAL A 21 -12.82 34.39 -25.51
N ASP A 22 -13.85 35.23 -25.38
CA ASP A 22 -15.08 34.88 -24.67
C ASP A 22 -15.83 33.73 -25.37
N LEU A 23 -15.91 33.76 -26.71
CA LEU A 23 -16.50 32.69 -27.51
C LEU A 23 -15.72 31.37 -27.41
N GLN A 24 -14.38 31.42 -27.34
CA GLN A 24 -13.54 30.22 -27.21
C GLN A 24 -13.61 29.64 -25.79
N TYR A 25 -13.67 30.48 -24.77
CA TYR A 25 -13.74 30.04 -23.38
C TYR A 25 -15.13 29.49 -23.02
N HIS A 26 -16.19 30.08 -23.58
CA HIS A 26 -17.57 29.60 -23.44
C HIS A 26 -18.04 28.73 -24.62
N ALA A 27 -17.12 28.29 -25.48
CA ALA A 27 -17.46 27.37 -26.56
C ALA A 27 -18.10 26.11 -25.96
N ALA A 28 -19.21 25.68 -26.56
CA ALA A 28 -19.88 24.45 -26.17
C ALA A 28 -18.86 23.31 -26.16
N LEU A 29 -18.93 22.44 -25.14
CA LEU A 29 -18.03 21.28 -25.05
C LEU A 29 -18.06 20.53 -26.39
N PRO A 30 -16.88 20.15 -26.94
CA PRO A 30 -16.84 19.42 -28.19
C PRO A 30 -17.71 18.17 -28.07
N PRO A 31 -18.53 17.85 -29.10
CA PRO A 31 -19.47 16.73 -29.07
C PRO A 31 -18.80 15.36 -28.91
N ASP A 32 -17.47 15.33 -29.05
CA ASP A 32 -16.62 14.16 -28.95
C ASP A 32 -15.88 14.06 -27.60
N ASN A 33 -16.38 14.70 -26.55
CA ASN A 33 -15.93 14.41 -25.17
C ASN A 33 -16.54 13.10 -24.64
N LYS A 34 -16.67 12.10 -25.52
CA LYS A 34 -17.08 10.75 -25.13
C LYS A 34 -15.84 10.06 -24.58
N VAL A 35 -15.94 9.61 -23.35
CA VAL A 35 -14.94 8.77 -22.73
C VAL A 35 -14.75 7.54 -23.63
N SER A 36 -13.53 7.34 -24.14
CA SER A 36 -13.26 6.27 -25.10
C SER A 36 -13.64 4.90 -24.53
N GLU A 37 -14.18 4.03 -25.38
CA GLU A 37 -14.54 2.65 -25.01
C GLU A 37 -13.35 1.91 -24.38
N ASP A 38 -12.14 2.11 -24.92
CA ASP A 38 -10.89 1.58 -24.36
C ASP A 38 -10.63 2.03 -22.93
N TYR A 39 -10.91 3.29 -22.60
CA TYR A 39 -10.78 3.80 -21.25
C TYR A 39 -11.85 3.20 -20.32
N GLN A 40 -13.08 3.09 -20.80
CA GLN A 40 -14.17 2.47 -20.02
C GLN A 40 -13.89 0.99 -19.74
N GLN A 41 -13.35 0.26 -20.70
CA GLN A 41 -13.00 -1.15 -20.56
C GLN A 41 -11.80 -1.34 -19.61
N LYS A 42 -10.78 -0.48 -19.67
CA LYS A 42 -9.69 -0.47 -18.69
C LYS A 42 -10.21 -0.18 -17.29
N ARG A 43 -11.13 0.79 -17.16
CA ARG A 43 -11.73 1.17 -15.88
C ARG A 43 -12.67 0.11 -15.32
N SER A 44 -13.40 -0.62 -16.16
CA SER A 44 -14.29 -1.70 -15.74
C SER A 44 -13.50 -2.95 -15.28
N GLY A 45 -12.35 -3.24 -15.90
CA GLY A 45 -11.43 -4.27 -15.41
C GLY A 45 -10.73 -3.91 -14.09
N LEU A 46 -10.66 -2.61 -13.78
CA LEU A 46 -10.14 -2.05 -12.53
C LEU A 46 -11.21 -1.91 -11.43
N GLN A 47 -12.40 -2.50 -11.59
CA GLN A 47 -13.41 -2.49 -10.54
C GLN A 47 -12.81 -3.01 -9.23
N HIS A 48 -12.52 -2.06 -8.33
CA HIS A 48 -12.04 -2.35 -7.01
C HIS A 48 -13.05 -3.28 -6.36
N LYS A 49 -12.60 -4.44 -5.87
CA LYS A 49 -13.46 -5.35 -5.11
C LYS A 49 -14.10 -4.53 -3.99
N ILE A 50 -15.40 -4.27 -4.10
CA ILE A 50 -16.13 -3.52 -3.09
C ILE A 50 -16.16 -4.42 -1.86
N TRP A 51 -15.36 -4.08 -0.85
CA TRP A 51 -15.32 -4.80 0.40
C TRP A 51 -16.62 -4.48 1.15
N SER A 52 -17.59 -5.41 1.08
CA SER A 52 -18.77 -5.30 1.94
C SER A 52 -18.33 -5.41 3.40
N ALA A 53 -19.00 -4.67 4.29
CA ALA A 53 -18.71 -4.73 5.73
C ALA A 53 -18.79 -6.17 6.27
N GLU A 54 -19.77 -6.95 5.78
CA GLU A 54 -19.94 -8.37 6.08
C GLU A 54 -18.75 -9.22 5.58
N GLY A 55 -18.26 -8.95 4.37
CA GLY A 55 -17.11 -9.65 3.80
C GLY A 55 -15.81 -9.37 4.56
N VAL A 56 -15.65 -8.15 5.07
CA VAL A 56 -14.52 -7.77 5.94
C VAL A 56 -14.64 -8.46 7.29
N ALA A 57 -15.82 -8.46 7.91
CA ALA A 57 -16.05 -9.10 9.20
C ALA A 57 -15.74 -10.60 9.14
N LEU A 58 -16.25 -11.31 8.13
CA LEU A 58 -16.02 -12.74 7.93
C LEU A 58 -14.54 -13.06 7.64
N ALA A 59 -13.84 -12.20 6.89
CA ALA A 59 -12.40 -12.35 6.68
C ALA A 59 -11.61 -12.16 7.97
N ASN A 60 -12.03 -11.22 8.83
CA ASN A 60 -11.39 -10.93 10.10
C ASN A 60 -11.59 -12.07 11.12
N GLU A 61 -12.80 -12.63 11.20
CA GLU A 61 -13.07 -13.81 12.03
C GLU A 61 -12.18 -15.00 11.63
N LYS A 62 -12.03 -15.25 10.33
CA LYS A 62 -11.13 -16.30 9.83
C LYS A 62 -9.66 -16.03 10.17
N ALA A 63 -9.22 -14.77 10.12
CA ALA A 63 -7.86 -14.41 10.50
C ALA A 63 -7.62 -14.66 12.00
N LEU A 64 -8.57 -14.30 12.86
CA LEU A 64 -8.50 -14.54 14.31
C LEU A 64 -8.49 -16.04 14.66
N GLU A 65 -9.25 -16.86 13.93
CA GLU A 65 -9.25 -18.31 14.08
C GLU A 65 -7.86 -18.90 13.77
N LEU A 66 -7.24 -18.45 12.68
CA LEU A 66 -5.90 -18.87 12.28
C LEU A 66 -4.84 -18.43 13.29
N GLU A 67 -4.89 -17.19 13.78
CA GLU A 67 -3.99 -16.70 14.82
C GLU A 67 -4.13 -17.50 16.12
N ARG A 68 -5.36 -17.88 16.52
CA ARG A 68 -5.58 -18.76 17.68
C ARG A 68 -4.92 -20.11 17.50
N GLN A 69 -5.11 -20.75 16.33
CA GLN A 69 -4.50 -22.04 16.03
C GLN A 69 -2.98 -21.97 16.04
N GLN A 70 -2.42 -20.91 15.43
CA GLN A 70 -0.98 -20.65 15.44
C GLN A 70 -0.46 -20.42 16.86
N GLY A 71 -1.13 -19.61 17.68
CA GLY A 71 -0.75 -19.33 19.06
C GLY A 71 -0.74 -20.59 19.95
N VAL A 72 -1.69 -21.50 19.77
CA VAL A 72 -1.70 -22.80 20.48
C VAL A 72 -0.50 -23.66 20.05
N SER A 73 -0.23 -23.72 18.74
CA SER A 73 0.91 -24.49 18.22
C SER A 73 2.26 -23.91 18.66
N GLU A 74 2.37 -22.58 18.70
CA GLU A 74 3.58 -21.88 19.14
C GLU A 74 3.79 -22.04 20.64
N GLN A 75 2.72 -21.97 21.45
CA GLN A 75 2.81 -22.22 22.88
C GLN A 75 3.21 -23.67 23.17
N ALA A 76 2.66 -24.64 22.43
CA ALA A 76 3.07 -26.03 22.54
C ALA A 76 4.55 -26.22 22.16
N ASN A 77 5.00 -25.56 21.09
CA ASN A 77 6.40 -25.58 20.67
C ASN A 77 7.33 -24.94 21.72
N ARG A 78 6.94 -23.79 22.29
CA ARG A 78 7.66 -23.13 23.38
C ARG A 78 7.77 -24.04 24.61
N ARG A 79 6.68 -24.72 25.00
CA ARG A 79 6.70 -25.69 26.11
C ARG A 79 7.61 -26.88 25.84
N ARG A 80 7.60 -27.42 24.61
CA ARG A 80 8.52 -28.50 24.21
C ARG A 80 9.97 -28.04 24.24
N ASN A 81 10.25 -26.85 23.72
CA ASN A 81 11.60 -26.28 23.70
C ASN A 81 12.09 -25.95 25.11
N SER A 82 11.24 -25.38 25.99
CA SER A 82 11.60 -25.15 27.38
C SER A 82 11.80 -26.44 28.17
N ALA A 83 11.08 -27.51 27.84
CA ALA A 83 11.30 -28.83 28.44
C ALA A 83 12.60 -29.48 27.96
N MET A 84 12.97 -29.29 26.68
CA MET A 84 14.18 -29.88 26.09
C MET A 84 15.46 -29.12 26.48
N PHE A 85 15.41 -27.79 26.54
CA PHE A 85 16.59 -26.93 26.75
C PHE A 85 16.61 -26.23 28.12
N GLY A 86 15.57 -26.43 28.95
CA GLY A 86 15.36 -25.71 30.21
C GLY A 86 14.83 -24.28 30.01
N GLU A 87 14.23 -23.68 31.04
CA GLU A 87 13.94 -22.24 31.03
C GLU A 87 15.25 -21.45 31.04
N HIS A 88 15.68 -20.91 29.91
CA HIS A 88 16.78 -19.95 29.85
C HIS A 88 16.34 -18.61 30.45
N ARG A 89 16.34 -18.50 31.77
CA ARG A 89 16.31 -17.21 32.45
C ARG A 89 17.72 -16.64 32.43
N CYS A 90 18.03 -15.71 31.52
CA CYS A 90 19.14 -14.78 31.78
C CYS A 90 18.70 -13.93 32.97
N GLY A 91 19.07 -14.37 34.17
CA GLY A 91 18.78 -13.67 35.42
C GLY A 91 19.34 -12.25 35.39
N SER A 92 18.74 -11.38 36.18
CA SER A 92 19.01 -9.95 36.38
C SER A 92 20.39 -9.65 36.99
N LYS A 93 21.48 -10.17 36.40
CA LYS A 93 22.83 -9.71 36.69
C LYS A 93 23.28 -8.72 35.61
N PRO A 94 23.89 -7.58 35.98
CA PRO A 94 24.31 -6.59 35.01
C PRO A 94 25.37 -7.22 34.10
N GLN A 95 25.09 -7.18 32.80
CA GLN A 95 25.97 -7.68 31.76
C GLN A 95 27.31 -6.95 31.81
N GLN A 96 28.37 -7.62 32.24
CA GLN A 96 29.71 -7.26 31.81
C GLN A 96 30.08 -8.20 30.66
N GLY A 97 30.10 -7.68 29.44
CA GLY A 97 30.63 -8.40 28.27
C GLY A 97 29.64 -9.27 27.50
N GLY A 98 28.52 -8.71 27.05
CA GLY A 98 27.89 -9.01 25.75
C GLY A 98 27.54 -10.45 25.33
N THR A 99 27.62 -11.46 26.20
CA THR A 99 27.20 -12.83 25.85
C THR A 99 26.55 -13.52 27.04
N CYS A 100 25.25 -13.82 26.94
CA CYS A 100 24.62 -14.80 27.83
C CYS A 100 25.28 -16.16 27.53
N ARG A 101 26.22 -16.61 28.38
CA ARG A 101 26.71 -17.99 28.30
C ARG A 101 25.61 -18.93 28.77
N LEU A 102 25.12 -19.76 27.85
CA LEU A 102 24.28 -20.92 28.14
C LEU A 102 25.05 -21.86 29.10
N PRO A 103 24.44 -22.35 30.20
CA PRO A 103 25.05 -23.39 31.00
C PRO A 103 24.91 -24.72 30.23
N GLY A 104 26.03 -25.38 29.95
CA GLY A 104 26.04 -26.70 29.30
C GLY A 104 26.48 -26.72 27.84
N ARG A 105 27.65 -26.13 27.51
CA ARG A 105 28.41 -26.57 26.33
C ARG A 105 29.20 -27.83 26.71
N ASP A 106 28.51 -28.97 26.72
CA ASP A 106 29.11 -30.31 26.63
C ASP A 106 28.09 -31.31 26.06
N MET A 107 27.31 -30.88 25.05
CA MET A 107 26.53 -31.82 24.24
C MET A 107 27.18 -31.92 22.87
N ALA A 108 27.91 -33.02 22.66
CA ALA A 108 28.41 -33.42 21.36
C ALA A 108 27.25 -33.44 20.36
N LEU A 109 27.35 -32.63 19.29
CA LEU A 109 26.42 -32.72 18.17
C LEU A 109 26.48 -34.16 17.60
N PRO A 110 25.35 -34.85 17.38
CA PRO A 110 25.36 -36.08 16.63
C PRO A 110 25.85 -35.78 15.21
N ASN A 111 26.91 -36.50 14.81
CA ASN A 111 27.53 -36.44 13.48
C ASN A 111 26.47 -36.63 12.37
N LEU A 112 25.99 -35.53 11.80
CA LEU A 112 25.29 -35.54 10.52
C LEU A 112 26.32 -35.76 9.42
N LYS A 113 26.55 -37.03 9.07
CA LYS A 113 27.31 -37.42 7.87
C LYS A 113 26.64 -36.77 6.65
N ARG A 114 27.28 -35.74 6.09
CA ARG A 114 27.00 -35.29 4.72
C ARG A 114 27.48 -36.38 3.78
N HIS A 115 26.55 -37.12 3.19
CA HIS A 115 26.83 -37.86 1.97
C HIS A 115 27.09 -36.85 0.85
N ARG A 116 28.21 -37.03 0.16
CA ARG A 116 28.62 -36.31 -1.03
C ARG A 116 28.12 -37.05 -2.25
#